data_AF-A0A7S0M643-F1
#
_entry.id   AF-A0A7S0M643-F1
#
_cell.length_a   1.000
_cell.length_b   1.000
_cell.length_c   1.000
_cell.angle_alpha   90.00
_cell.angle_beta   90.00
_cell.angle_gamma   90.00
#
_symmetry.space_group_name_H-M   'P 1'
#
loop_
_entity.id
_entity.type
_entity.pdbx_description
1 polymer ?
#
loop_
_entity_poly.entity_id
_entity_poly.type
_entity_poly.pdbx_seq_one_letter_code
_entity_poly.pdbx_strand_id
1 'polypeptide(L)'
;VDKVFKIQLKNNLCKFDIDILHLAEFDPFLYYKLIQNPGKIISIFDYTLNKIIQNKNVIGKKITNKKIKIFFFCSSSKLLKEFNEMDPTNINSLVKVRGYIVNCSPIIPEMISAFFKCQTCFFEIYSFLEFGKILEPIYCFYCKEFNTFQLIYNRCNFTQKRFIQLQPIFNKNKNYTNNN
;
A
#
# COMPACT_ATOMS: atom_id res chain seq x y z
N VAL A 1 -8.81 5.72 23.21
CA VAL A 1 -7.60 5.71 22.35
C VAL A 1 -6.51 4.78 22.90
N ASP A 2 -6.07 4.93 24.14
CA ASP A 2 -4.95 4.13 24.69
C ASP A 2 -5.20 2.62 24.85
N LYS A 3 -6.46 2.18 25.04
CA LYS A 3 -6.80 0.74 25.10
C LYS A 3 -6.75 0.06 23.74
N VAL A 4 -7.20 0.74 22.66
CA VAL A 4 -7.18 0.20 21.28
C VAL A 4 -5.75 0.09 20.78
N PHE A 5 -4.92 1.12 21.01
CA PHE A 5 -3.48 1.08 20.71
C PHE A 5 -2.74 -0.05 21.44
N LYS A 6 -3.06 -0.31 22.73
CA LYS A 6 -2.45 -1.41 23.50
C LYS A 6 -2.89 -2.80 23.02
N ILE A 7 -4.09 -2.95 22.46
CA ILE A 7 -4.61 -4.23 21.96
C ILE A 7 -4.00 -4.56 20.59
N GLN A 8 -3.87 -3.58 19.68
CA GLN A 8 -3.28 -3.80 18.36
C GLN A 8 -1.77 -4.10 18.42
N LEU A 9 -1.04 -3.45 19.34
CA LEU A 9 0.38 -3.75 19.59
C LEU A 9 0.61 -5.16 20.19
N LYS A 10 -0.36 -5.70 20.94
CA LYS A 10 -0.27 -7.06 21.52
C LYS A 10 -0.47 -8.18 20.50
N ASN A 11 -1.15 -7.92 19.39
CA ASN A 11 -1.51 -8.95 18.41
C ASN A 11 -0.53 -9.11 17.24
N ASN A 12 0.65 -8.45 17.26
CA ASN A 12 1.62 -8.46 16.15
C ASN A 12 1.04 -7.98 14.80
N LEU A 13 -0.10 -7.30 14.80
CA LEU A 13 -0.75 -6.82 13.59
C LEU A 13 -0.08 -5.50 13.20
N CYS A 14 0.71 -5.51 12.12
CA CYS A 14 1.34 -4.32 11.52
C CYS A 14 0.33 -3.40 10.80
N LYS A 15 -0.93 -3.42 11.23
CA LYS A 15 -2.06 -2.79 10.56
C LYS A 15 -2.84 -1.97 11.58
N PHE A 16 -3.00 -0.68 11.30
CA PHE A 16 -3.79 0.24 12.10
C PHE A 16 -4.96 0.75 11.28
N ASP A 17 -6.17 0.32 11.63
CA ASP A 17 -7.40 0.69 10.93
C ASP A 17 -7.94 2.02 11.49
N ILE A 18 -8.17 2.99 10.60
CA ILE A 18 -8.75 4.31 10.91
C ILE A 18 -10.03 4.52 10.12
N ASP A 19 -11.09 4.85 10.85
CA ASP A 19 -12.35 5.30 10.28
C ASP A 19 -12.23 6.74 9.78
N ILE A 20 -12.53 6.96 8.50
CA ILE A 20 -12.48 8.29 7.87
C ILE A 20 -13.56 9.22 8.44
N LEU A 21 -14.65 8.66 8.99
CA LEU A 21 -15.71 9.45 9.64
C LEU A 21 -15.20 10.24 10.84
N HIS A 22 -14.41 9.60 11.70
CA HIS A 22 -13.81 10.26 12.86
C HIS A 22 -12.82 11.35 12.44
N LEU A 23 -12.18 11.18 11.29
CA LEU A 23 -11.32 12.23 10.73
C LEU A 23 -12.14 13.44 10.29
N ALA A 24 -13.30 13.23 9.68
CA ALA A 24 -14.19 14.31 9.24
C ALA A 24 -14.82 15.08 10.42
N GLU A 25 -15.15 14.39 11.51
CA GLU A 25 -15.66 15.01 12.75
C GLU A 25 -14.58 15.85 13.44
N PHE A 26 -13.32 15.40 13.41
CA PHE A 26 -12.22 16.10 14.06
C PHE A 26 -11.70 17.29 13.24
N ASP A 27 -11.40 17.07 11.95
CA ASP A 27 -10.90 18.11 11.05
C ASP A 27 -11.40 17.90 9.61
N PRO A 28 -12.39 18.70 9.17
CA PRO A 28 -12.93 18.60 7.81
C PRO A 28 -11.91 18.99 6.73
N PHE A 29 -10.92 19.83 7.04
CA PHE A 29 -9.92 20.25 6.06
C PHE A 29 -8.91 19.14 5.77
N LEU A 30 -8.48 18.43 6.81
CA LEU A 30 -7.63 17.24 6.68
C LEU A 30 -8.33 16.13 5.90
N TYR A 31 -9.64 15.94 6.15
CA TYR A 31 -10.47 15.02 5.39
C TYR A 31 -10.50 15.37 3.89
N TYR A 32 -10.74 16.64 3.53
CA TYR A 32 -10.74 17.07 2.13
C TYR A 32 -9.40 16.82 1.43
N LYS A 33 -8.28 17.14 2.11
CA LYS A 33 -6.92 16.86 1.59
C LYS A 33 -6.67 15.37 1.39
N LEU A 34 -7.17 14.53 2.29
CA LEU A 34 -7.04 13.07 2.18
C LEU A 34 -7.76 12.53 0.95
N ILE A 35 -8.95 13.03 0.63
CA ILE A 35 -9.69 12.61 -0.57
C ILE A 35 -8.97 13.02 -1.86
N GLN A 36 -8.45 14.25 -1.91
CA GLN A 36 -7.77 14.76 -3.11
C GLN A 36 -6.41 14.10 -3.37
N ASN A 37 -5.63 13.86 -2.32
CA ASN A 37 -4.26 13.38 -2.43
C ASN A 37 -3.94 12.27 -1.41
N PRO A 38 -4.61 11.10 -1.50
CA PRO A 38 -4.45 10.02 -0.55
C PRO A 38 -3.00 9.53 -0.46
N GLY A 39 -2.28 9.37 -1.58
CA GLY A 39 -0.92 8.82 -1.56
C GLY A 39 0.08 9.60 -0.69
N LYS A 40 0.04 10.95 -0.77
CA LYS A 40 0.89 11.82 0.06
C LYS A 40 0.44 11.80 1.51
N ILE A 41 -0.86 11.92 1.73
CA ILE A 41 -1.44 12.00 3.08
C ILE A 41 -1.23 10.70 3.85
N ILE A 42 -1.47 9.54 3.23
CA ILE A 42 -1.21 8.21 3.82
C ILE A 42 0.27 8.10 4.21
N SER A 43 1.21 8.53 3.36
CA SER A 43 2.65 8.50 3.67
C SER A 43 3.00 9.38 4.89
N ILE A 44 2.38 10.55 5.03
CA ILE A 44 2.56 11.43 6.18
C ILE A 44 2.01 10.77 7.46
N PHE A 45 0.82 10.17 7.37
CA PHE A 45 0.21 9.45 8.48
C PHE A 45 1.07 8.26 8.93
N ASP A 46 1.59 7.47 7.98
CA ASP A 46 2.51 6.36 8.29
C ASP A 46 3.78 6.89 8.98
N TYR A 47 4.32 8.02 8.54
CA TYR A 47 5.48 8.65 9.18
C TYR A 47 5.18 9.10 10.62
N THR A 48 4.07 9.82 10.84
CA THR A 48 3.71 10.34 12.17
C THR A 48 3.40 9.20 13.14
N LEU A 49 2.72 8.15 12.68
CA LEU A 49 2.44 6.97 13.49
C LEU A 49 3.73 6.25 13.90
N ASN A 50 4.65 6.02 12.97
CA ASN A 50 5.95 5.44 13.28
C ASN A 50 6.75 6.31 14.28
N LYS A 51 6.68 7.65 14.17
CA LYS A 51 7.30 8.59 15.12
C LYS A 51 6.67 8.50 16.51
N ILE A 52 5.35 8.43 16.61
CA ILE A 52 4.63 8.29 17.89
C ILE A 52 5.00 6.96 18.57
N ILE A 53 5.09 5.88 17.79
CA ILE A 53 5.51 4.56 18.29
C ILE A 53 6.94 4.60 18.80
N GLN A 54 7.86 5.22 18.04
CA GLN A 54 9.25 5.40 18.48
C GLN A 54 9.31 6.13 19.83
N ASN A 55 8.59 7.24 19.98
CA ASN A 55 8.55 8.01 21.22
C ASN A 55 7.97 7.20 22.40
N LYS A 56 6.93 6.39 22.19
CA LYS A 56 6.33 5.54 23.23
C LYS A 56 7.19 4.32 23.59
N ASN A 57 7.89 3.73 22.63
CA ASN A 57 8.73 2.54 22.81
C ASN A 57 9.99 2.79 23.64
N VAL A 58 10.40 4.06 23.84
CA VAL A 58 11.47 4.44 24.77
C VAL A 58 11.15 4.01 26.22
N ILE A 59 9.87 3.82 26.56
CA ILE A 59 9.41 3.60 27.94
C ILE A 59 9.17 2.11 28.26
N GLY A 60 9.18 1.20 27.29
CA GLY A 60 8.90 -0.21 27.56
C GLY A 60 9.28 -1.17 26.43
N LYS A 61 10.45 -1.81 26.59
CA LYS A 61 10.97 -3.04 25.96
C LYS A 61 10.81 -3.22 24.43
N LYS A 62 11.97 -3.46 23.79
CA LYS A 62 12.23 -3.97 22.43
C LYS A 62 11.00 -4.56 21.71
N ILE A 63 10.36 -3.77 20.86
CA ILE A 63 9.38 -4.26 19.89
C ILE A 63 9.87 -3.91 18.49
N THR A 64 10.34 -4.97 17.82
CA THR A 64 10.55 -5.23 16.39
C THR A 64 10.57 -4.03 15.42
N ASN A 65 11.58 -3.99 14.53
CA ASN A 65 11.72 -3.11 13.35
C ASN A 65 10.57 -3.21 12.31
N LYS A 66 9.39 -3.71 12.69
CA LYS A 66 8.23 -3.82 11.81
C LYS A 66 7.56 -2.47 11.69
N LYS A 67 7.66 -1.87 10.51
CA LYS A 67 6.92 -0.66 10.15
C LYS A 67 5.42 -0.97 10.17
N ILE A 68 4.67 -0.24 10.99
CA ILE A 68 3.20 -0.33 11.03
C ILE A 68 2.66 0.51 9.87
N LYS A 69 1.66 -0.02 9.17
CA LYS A 69 0.96 0.68 8.08
C LYS A 69 -0.46 1.02 8.49
N ILE A 70 -0.91 2.20 8.09
CA ILE A 70 -2.27 2.65 8.32
C ILE A 70 -3.16 2.20 7.17
N PHE A 71 -4.35 1.75 7.53
CA PHE A 71 -5.41 1.42 6.61
C PHE A 71 -6.61 2.30 6.93
N PHE A 72 -7.05 3.05 5.93
CA PHE A 72 -8.26 3.86 6.06
C PHE A 72 -9.45 3.05 5.60
N PHE A 73 -10.51 3.06 6.40
CA PHE A 73 -11.79 2.49 6.04
C PHE A 73 -12.90 3.51 6.23
N CYS A 74 -13.99 3.34 5.50
CA CYS A 74 -15.14 4.22 5.59
C CYS A 74 -16.38 3.39 5.85
N SER A 75 -16.91 3.48 7.07
CA SER A 75 -18.16 2.83 7.46
C SER A 75 -19.36 3.39 6.68
N SER A 76 -19.46 4.71 6.53
CA SER A 76 -20.58 5.35 5.80
C SER A 76 -20.44 5.24 4.28
N SER A 77 -21.57 5.13 3.57
CA SER A 77 -21.61 5.05 2.10
C SER A 77 -21.70 6.41 1.40
N LYS A 78 -22.10 7.48 2.11
CA LYS A 78 -22.47 8.76 1.47
C LYS A 78 -21.30 9.70 1.16
N LEU A 79 -20.14 9.44 1.75
CA LEU A 79 -19.05 10.42 1.80
C LEU A 79 -17.95 10.20 0.75
N LEU A 80 -17.93 9.04 0.09
CA LEU A 80 -16.94 8.73 -0.93
C LEU A 80 -17.65 8.48 -2.25
N LYS A 81 -17.05 8.96 -3.34
CA LYS A 81 -17.60 8.80 -4.68
C LYS A 81 -17.75 7.32 -5.02
N GLU A 82 -18.91 6.98 -5.57
CA GLU A 82 -19.20 5.65 -6.07
C GLU A 82 -18.54 5.43 -7.45
N PHE A 83 -18.31 4.17 -7.81
CA PHE A 83 -17.68 3.80 -9.07
C PHE A 83 -18.39 4.34 -10.33
N ASN A 84 -19.70 4.60 -10.23
CA ASN A 84 -20.51 5.07 -11.35
C ASN A 84 -20.26 6.55 -11.69
N GLU A 85 -19.62 7.32 -10.80
CA GLU A 85 -19.38 8.77 -10.92
C GLU A 85 -17.89 9.09 -11.14
N MET A 86 -17.18 8.19 -11.82
CA MET A 86 -15.74 8.32 -12.08
C MET A 86 -15.48 9.23 -13.29
N ASP A 87 -15.32 10.53 -13.02
CA ASP A 87 -14.82 11.49 -14.00
C ASP A 87 -13.28 11.45 -14.14
N PRO A 88 -12.71 11.84 -15.29
CA PRO A 88 -11.26 11.96 -15.48
C PRO A 88 -10.61 13.00 -14.55
N THR A 89 -11.39 13.93 -14.00
CA THR A 89 -10.94 14.89 -12.98
C THR A 89 -10.64 14.23 -11.64
N ASN A 90 -11.12 13.00 -11.41
CA ASN A 90 -11.01 12.28 -10.15
C ASN A 90 -9.82 11.29 -10.13
N ILE A 91 -8.89 11.39 -11.08
CA ILE A 91 -7.65 10.60 -11.07
C ILE A 91 -6.87 10.89 -9.77
N ASN A 92 -6.30 9.84 -9.17
CA ASN A 92 -5.58 9.88 -7.89
C ASN A 92 -6.40 10.25 -6.65
N SER A 93 -7.74 10.27 -6.72
CA SER A 93 -8.59 10.51 -5.54
C SER A 93 -9.02 9.22 -4.82
N LEU A 94 -9.49 9.35 -3.57
CA LEU A 94 -10.01 8.22 -2.80
C LEU A 94 -11.46 7.90 -3.20
N VAL A 95 -11.71 6.64 -3.57
CA VAL A 95 -13.02 6.17 -4.06
C VAL A 95 -13.47 4.91 -3.31
N LYS A 96 -14.78 4.70 -3.20
CA LYS A 96 -15.37 3.51 -2.58
C LYS A 96 -16.11 2.71 -3.63
N VAL A 97 -15.63 1.49 -3.89
CA VAL A 97 -16.23 0.57 -4.84
C VAL A 97 -16.91 -0.57 -4.09
N ARG A 98 -18.15 -0.87 -4.46
CA ARG A 98 -18.91 -2.03 -3.99
C ARG A 98 -19.28 -2.89 -5.19
N GLY A 99 -19.03 -4.18 -5.10
CA GLY A 99 -19.16 -5.09 -6.23
C GLY A 99 -19.03 -6.53 -5.82
N TYR A 100 -19.36 -7.42 -6.75
CA TYR A 100 -19.06 -8.84 -6.65
C TYR A 100 -17.71 -9.12 -7.30
N ILE A 101 -16.96 -10.07 -6.73
CA ILE A 101 -15.72 -10.55 -7.32
C ILE A 101 -16.08 -11.52 -8.44
N VAL A 102 -15.71 -11.20 -9.67
CA VAL A 102 -15.95 -12.06 -10.84
C VAL A 102 -14.80 -13.03 -11.04
N ASN A 103 -13.58 -12.54 -10.91
CA ASN A 103 -12.38 -13.32 -11.15
C ASN A 103 -11.22 -12.85 -10.26
N CYS A 104 -10.37 -13.78 -9.86
CA CYS A 104 -9.13 -13.53 -9.16
C CYS A 104 -7.99 -14.17 -9.95
N SER A 105 -6.98 -13.39 -10.30
CA SER A 105 -5.76 -13.95 -10.87
C SER A 105 -5.03 -14.81 -9.84
N PRO A 106 -4.16 -15.75 -10.27
CA PRO A 106 -3.16 -16.32 -9.37
C PRO A 106 -2.25 -15.20 -8.82
N ILE A 107 -1.51 -15.53 -7.76
CA ILE A 107 -0.52 -14.63 -7.17
C ILE A 107 0.66 -14.52 -8.14
N ILE A 108 0.97 -13.30 -8.54
CA ILE A 108 2.08 -12.95 -9.44
C ILE A 108 3.22 -12.40 -8.57
N PRO A 109 4.43 -12.97 -8.65
CA PRO A 109 5.60 -12.42 -7.98
C PRO A 109 6.11 -11.18 -8.71
N GLU A 110 6.20 -10.05 -8.02
CA GLU A 110 6.84 -8.82 -8.50
C GLU A 110 8.20 -8.63 -7.81
N MET A 111 9.27 -8.47 -8.58
CA MET A 111 10.62 -8.32 -8.03
C MET A 111 10.81 -6.94 -7.39
N ILE A 112 11.29 -6.90 -6.14
CA ILE A 112 11.60 -5.67 -5.39
C ILE A 112 13.09 -5.36 -5.43
N SER A 113 13.92 -6.40 -5.34
CA SER A 113 15.36 -6.30 -5.46
C SER A 113 15.90 -7.47 -6.25
N ALA A 114 16.73 -7.16 -7.23
CA ALA A 114 17.48 -8.14 -8.00
C ALA A 114 18.78 -8.50 -7.29
N PHE A 115 19.18 -9.76 -7.42
CA PHE A 115 20.48 -10.24 -6.99
C PHE A 115 21.34 -10.56 -8.21
N PHE A 116 22.48 -9.89 -8.30
CA PHE A 116 23.44 -10.05 -9.37
C PHE A 116 24.72 -10.69 -8.82
N LYS A 117 25.30 -11.58 -9.61
CA LYS A 117 26.58 -12.21 -9.30
C LYS A 117 27.51 -12.09 -10.49
N CYS A 118 28.73 -11.61 -10.26
CA CYS A 118 29.76 -11.53 -11.28
C CYS A 118 30.21 -12.95 -11.70
N GLN A 119 30.34 -13.20 -13.00
CA GLN A 119 30.76 -14.51 -13.51
C GLN A 119 32.25 -14.79 -13.31
N THR A 120 33.11 -13.76 -13.28
CA THR A 120 34.57 -13.94 -13.20
C THR A 120 35.09 -13.98 -11.76
N CYS A 121 34.69 -13.03 -10.91
CA CYS A 121 35.13 -12.98 -9.51
C CYS A 121 34.09 -13.44 -8.48
N PHE A 122 32.89 -13.84 -8.91
CA PHE A 122 31.79 -14.26 -8.04
C PHE A 122 31.32 -13.22 -7.01
N PHE A 123 31.66 -11.94 -7.20
CA PHE A 123 31.16 -10.85 -6.37
C PHE A 123 29.64 -10.74 -6.46
N GLU A 124 28.99 -10.61 -5.30
CA GLU A 124 27.54 -10.61 -5.14
C GLU A 124 27.04 -9.20 -4.81
N ILE A 125 25.99 -8.72 -5.50
CA ILE A 125 25.42 -7.39 -5.27
C ILE A 125 23.90 -7.42 -5.42
N TYR A 126 23.22 -6.68 -4.54
CA TYR A 126 21.79 -6.44 -4.64
C TYR A 126 21.53 -5.08 -5.30
N SER A 127 20.62 -5.04 -6.26
CA SER A 127 20.10 -3.81 -6.87
C SER A 127 18.62 -3.68 -6.54
N PHE A 128 18.22 -2.51 -6.04
CA PHE A 128 16.83 -2.22 -5.70
C PHE A 128 16.07 -1.68 -6.92
N LEU A 129 14.76 -1.91 -6.93
CA LEU A 129 13.89 -1.36 -7.96
C LEU A 129 13.76 0.16 -7.80
N GLU A 130 14.04 0.90 -8.87
CA GLU A 130 13.95 2.36 -8.96
C GLU A 130 12.98 2.74 -10.09
N PHE A 131 11.93 3.49 -9.77
CA PHE A 131 10.91 3.96 -10.74
C PHE A 131 10.36 2.86 -11.67
N GLY A 132 10.21 1.63 -11.17
CA GLY A 132 9.70 0.50 -11.94
C GLY A 132 10.74 -0.22 -12.80
N LYS A 133 12.01 0.16 -12.74
CA LYS A 133 13.12 -0.49 -13.44
C LYS A 133 14.16 -0.98 -12.45
N ILE A 134 14.77 -2.11 -12.76
CA ILE A 134 15.90 -2.64 -12.00
C ILE A 134 17.15 -2.30 -12.80
N LEU A 135 18.09 -1.62 -12.16
CA LEU A 135 19.34 -1.23 -12.81
C LEU A 135 20.37 -2.35 -12.60
N GLU A 136 20.86 -2.89 -13.71
CA GLU A 136 21.97 -3.84 -13.69
C GLU A 136 23.30 -3.10 -13.52
N PRO A 137 24.18 -3.54 -12.60
CA PRO A 137 25.51 -2.96 -12.46
C PRO A 137 26.37 -3.28 -13.70
N ILE A 138 26.81 -2.24 -14.39
CA ILE A 138 27.59 -2.36 -15.64
C ILE A 138 29.06 -2.72 -15.36
N TYR A 139 29.57 -2.33 -14.19
CA TYR A 139 30.99 -2.44 -13.85
C TYR A 139 31.19 -3.19 -12.54
N CYS A 140 32.07 -4.19 -12.55
CA CYS A 140 32.45 -4.90 -11.34
C CYS A 140 33.64 -4.23 -10.66
N PHE A 141 33.45 -3.75 -9.42
CA PHE A 141 34.52 -3.11 -8.65
C PHE A 141 35.68 -4.04 -8.27
N TYR A 142 35.48 -5.37 -8.33
CA TYR A 142 36.48 -6.34 -7.89
C TYR A 142 37.38 -6.83 -9.04
N CYS A 143 36.80 -7.35 -10.13
CA CYS A 143 37.58 -7.78 -11.31
C CYS A 143 37.84 -6.64 -12.32
N LYS A 144 37.20 -5.48 -12.17
CA LYS A 144 37.31 -4.32 -13.06
C LYS A 144 36.87 -4.56 -14.50
N GLU A 145 36.07 -5.59 -14.73
CA GLU A 145 35.49 -5.91 -16.04
C GLU A 145 34.07 -5.34 -16.17
N PHE A 146 33.67 -5.08 -17.41
CA PHE A 146 32.35 -4.58 -17.76
C PHE A 146 31.40 -5.72 -18.14
N ASN A 147 30.11 -5.56 -17.84
CA ASN A 147 29.03 -6.47 -18.23
C ASN A 147 29.25 -7.94 -17.84
N THR A 148 29.84 -8.18 -16.66
CA THR A 148 30.13 -9.53 -16.16
C THR A 148 29.10 -10.04 -15.16
N PHE A 149 28.10 -9.23 -14.82
CA PHE A 149 27.07 -9.61 -13.87
C PHE A 149 25.99 -10.47 -14.52
N GLN A 150 25.52 -11.45 -13.77
CA GLN A 150 24.40 -12.30 -14.14
C GLN A 150 23.34 -12.25 -13.03
N LEU A 151 22.08 -12.13 -13.42
CA LEU A 151 20.94 -12.17 -12.52
C LEU A 151 20.72 -13.61 -12.01
N ILE A 152 20.69 -13.81 -10.69
CA ILE A 152 20.30 -15.10 -10.09
C ILE A 152 18.91 -14.95 -9.48
N TYR A 153 17.90 -15.38 -10.25
CA TYR A 153 16.49 -15.22 -9.93
C TYR A 153 16.09 -15.76 -8.55
N ASN A 154 16.61 -16.92 -8.16
CA ASN A 154 16.24 -17.61 -6.92
C ASN A 154 16.64 -16.86 -5.63
N ARG A 155 17.55 -15.88 -5.74
CA ARG A 155 17.99 -15.04 -4.62
C ARG A 155 17.42 -13.62 -4.69
N CYS A 156 16.62 -13.30 -5.71
CA CYS A 156 15.92 -12.03 -5.78
C CYS A 156 14.79 -12.00 -4.73
N ASN A 157 14.45 -10.79 -4.26
CA ASN A 157 13.33 -10.61 -3.36
C ASN A 157 12.07 -10.27 -4.17
N PHE A 158 10.97 -10.96 -3.87
CA PHE A 158 9.69 -10.78 -4.54
C PHE A 158 8.59 -10.37 -3.56
N THR A 159 7.75 -9.44 -4.00
CA THR A 159 6.43 -9.14 -3.43
C THR A 159 5.36 -9.93 -4.16
N GLN A 160 4.23 -10.15 -3.49
CA GLN A 160 3.06 -10.78 -4.07
C GLN A 160 2.08 -9.72 -4.58
N LYS A 161 1.71 -9.82 -5.85
CA LYS A 161 0.63 -9.03 -6.46
C LYS A 161 -0.48 -9.95 -6.96
N ARG A 162 -1.71 -9.46 -6.90
CA ARG A 162 -2.87 -10.18 -7.43
C ARG A 162 -3.85 -9.20 -8.05
N PHE A 163 -4.37 -9.55 -9.21
CA PHE A 163 -5.45 -8.81 -9.86
C PHE A 163 -6.79 -9.39 -9.44
N ILE A 164 -7.73 -8.50 -9.11
CA ILE A 164 -9.10 -8.86 -8.73
C ILE A 164 -10.02 -8.11 -9.68
N GLN A 165 -10.84 -8.84 -10.43
CA GLN A 165 -11.85 -8.27 -11.30
C GLN A 165 -13.15 -8.12 -10.51
N LEU A 166 -13.62 -6.88 -10.40
CA LEU A 166 -14.84 -6.51 -9.71
C LEU A 166 -15.92 -6.12 -10.71
N GLN A 167 -17.14 -6.62 -10.50
CA GLN A 167 -18.32 -6.14 -11.19
C GLN A 167 -19.14 -5.27 -10.23
N PRO A 168 -19.45 -4.01 -10.59
CA PRO A 168 -20.21 -3.13 -9.72
C PRO A 168 -21.67 -3.60 -9.58
N ILE A 169 -22.24 -3.37 -8.41
CA ILE A 169 -23.67 -3.61 -8.16
C ILE A 169 -24.43 -2.41 -8.72
N PHE A 170 -25.10 -2.60 -9.86
CA PHE A 170 -26.06 -1.63 -10.34
C PHE A 170 -27.40 -1.87 -9.66
N ASN A 171 -27.78 -0.99 -8.73
CA ASN A 171 -29.17 -0.95 -8.25
C ASN A 171 -30.06 -0.38 -9.36
N LYS A 172 -30.36 -1.17 -10.39
CA LYS A 172 -31.53 -0.94 -11.24
C LYS A 172 -32.75 -1.29 -10.41
N ASN A 173 -33.26 -0.33 -9.62
CA ASN A 173 -34.63 -0.32 -9.07
C ASN A 173 -34.84 0.98 -8.28
N LYS A 174 -35.20 2.06 -8.98
CA LYS A 174 -35.88 3.22 -8.37
C LYS A 174 -37.15 3.67 -9.10
N ASN A 175 -37.54 3.03 -10.21
CA ASN A 175 -38.68 3.47 -11.01
C ASN A 175 -39.64 2.33 -11.35
N TYR A 176 -40.25 1.69 -10.34
CA TYR A 176 -41.49 0.90 -10.53
C TYR A 176 -42.37 0.97 -9.27
N THR A 177 -42.66 2.18 -8.80
CA THR A 177 -43.83 2.43 -7.93
C THR A 177 -44.29 3.87 -8.21
N ASN A 178 -45.08 4.04 -9.26
CA ASN A 178 -46.08 5.08 -9.44
C ASN A 178 -46.78 4.78 -10.76
N ASN A 179 -47.76 3.89 -10.69
CA ASN A 179 -48.95 3.83 -11.53
C ASN A 179 -49.78 2.66 -11.01
N ASN A 180 -50.69 2.99 -10.09
CA ASN A 180 -52.08 2.53 -9.99
C ASN A 180 -52.63 2.92 -8.62
#